data_AF-A0A3M9XPG3-F1
#
_entry.id   AF-A0A3M9XPG3-F1
#
_cell.length_a   1.000
_cell.length_b   1.000
_cell.length_c   1.000
_cell.angle_alpha   90.00
_cell.angle_beta   90.00
_cell.angle_gamma   90.00
#
_symmetry.space_group_name_H-M   'P 1'
#
loop_
_entity.id
_entity.type
_entity.pdbx_description
1 polymer ?
#
loop_
_entity_poly.entity_id
_entity_poly.type
_entity_poly.pdbx_seq_one_letter_code
_entity_poly.pdbx_strand_id
1 'polypeptide(L)'
;MPSKSENYRGRVIELREEPRPRSESLAESLSQPKPELLIDGKEVAYGQLPGGKYYLKDYAYDWKDDLVDLAESYIDDQLKPSRAGK
;
A
#
# COMPACT_ATOMS: atom_id res chain seq x y z
N MET A 1 2.32 -9.38 17.23
CA MET A 1 2.00 -9.27 15.79
C MET A 1 3.01 -8.31 15.20
N PRO A 2 3.86 -8.70 14.25
CA PRO A 2 4.76 -7.75 13.60
C PRO A 2 3.92 -6.86 12.66
N SER A 3 3.58 -5.67 13.13
CA SER A 3 3.09 -4.57 12.29
C SER A 3 4.21 -3.55 12.21
N LYS A 4 4.62 -3.17 11.00
CA LYS A 4 5.63 -2.12 10.80
C LYS A 4 4.91 -0.81 10.54
N SER A 5 5.12 0.17 11.40
CA SER A 5 4.57 1.52 11.25
C SER A 5 5.70 2.53 11.10
N GLU A 6 5.57 3.46 10.17
CA GLU A 6 6.51 4.55 9.89
C GLU A 6 5.76 5.88 9.82
N ASN A 7 6.39 6.98 10.24
CA ASN A 7 5.81 8.32 10.07
C ASN A 7 6.51 9.04 8.92
N TYR A 8 5.75 9.44 7.90
CA TYR A 8 6.25 10.20 6.76
C TYR A 8 5.45 11.48 6.56
N ARG A 9 6.14 12.64 6.65
CA ARG A 9 5.53 13.98 6.48
C ARG A 9 4.25 14.19 7.31
N GLY A 10 4.21 13.65 8.52
CA GLY A 10 3.06 13.76 9.43
C GLY A 10 1.92 12.78 9.14
N ARG A 11 2.06 11.89 8.15
CA ARG A 11 1.14 10.79 7.85
C ARG A 11 1.73 9.48 8.40
N VAL A 12 0.90 8.60 8.92
CA VAL A 12 1.35 7.29 9.43
C VAL A 12 1.17 6.23 8.35
N ILE A 13 2.25 5.55 7.98
CA ILE A 13 2.23 4.40 7.06
C ILE A 13 2.31 3.14 7.92
N GLU A 14 1.31 2.26 7.86
CA GLU A 14 1.30 0.97 8.55
C GLU A 14 1.27 -0.18 7.53
N LEU A 15 2.17 -1.14 7.70
CA LEU A 15 2.11 -2.43 7.05
C LEU A 15 1.67 -3.46 8.09
N ARG A 16 0.47 -4.01 7.90
CA ARG A 16 -0.07 -5.08 8.74
C ARG A 16 0.06 -6.39 7.99
N GLU A 17 0.91 -7.29 8.49
CA GLU A 17 0.91 -8.66 7.97
C GLU A 17 -0.36 -9.35 8.49
N GLU A 18 -1.38 -9.45 7.63
CA GLU A 18 -2.65 -10.06 8.01
C GLU A 18 -2.42 -11.53 8.45
N PRO A 19 -2.81 -11.94 9.67
CA PRO A 19 -2.74 -13.33 10.06
C PRO A 19 -3.79 -14.09 9.25
N ARG A 20 -3.32 -14.91 8.30
CA ARG A 20 -4.08 -15.85 7.45
C ARG A 20 -5.56 -16.00 7.87
N PRO A 21 -6.55 -15.68 7.04
CA PRO A 21 -7.92 -16.03 7.38
C PRO A 21 -8.02 -17.55 7.51
N ARG A 22 -8.52 -18.00 8.65
CA ARG A 22 -9.04 -19.36 8.85
C ARG A 22 -10.35 -19.48 8.06
N SER A 23 -10.26 -19.46 6.74
CA SER A 23 -11.38 -19.72 5.84
C SER A 23 -10.91 -20.56 4.65
N GLU A 24 -11.43 -21.78 4.61
CA GLU A 24 -11.24 -22.80 3.59
C GLU A 24 -12.00 -22.44 2.31
N SER A 25 -11.62 -21.35 1.65
CA SER A 25 -12.10 -21.05 0.29
C SER A 25 -11.02 -21.48 -0.70
N LEU A 26 -11.19 -22.69 -1.23
CA LEU A 26 -10.24 -23.48 -2.03
C LEU A 26 -9.93 -22.90 -3.43
N ALA A 27 -10.14 -21.60 -3.68
CA ALA A 27 -10.11 -21.04 -5.03
C ALA A 27 -8.93 -20.09 -5.36
N GLU A 28 -8.14 -19.58 -4.41
CA GLU A 28 -7.05 -18.64 -4.74
C GLU A 28 -5.72 -18.91 -4.00
N SER A 29 -5.39 -20.19 -3.89
CA SER A 29 -4.18 -20.75 -3.27
C SER A 29 -2.85 -20.46 -4.01
N LEU A 30 -2.66 -19.26 -4.59
CA LEU A 30 -1.39 -18.83 -5.21
C LEU A 30 -0.93 -17.40 -4.85
N SER A 31 -1.74 -16.58 -4.17
CA SER A 31 -1.22 -15.31 -3.65
C SER A 31 -0.57 -15.55 -2.29
N GLN A 32 0.74 -15.32 -2.21
CA GLN A 32 1.49 -15.21 -0.96
C GLN A 32 0.72 -14.28 0.02
N PRO A 33 0.84 -14.48 1.36
CA PRO A 33 0.25 -13.54 2.31
C PRO A 33 0.78 -12.14 2.01
N LYS A 34 -0.10 -11.27 1.50
CA LYS A 34 0.22 -9.88 1.16
C LYS A 34 -0.09 -9.04 2.39
N PRO A 35 0.85 -8.21 2.88
CA PRO A 35 0.56 -7.31 3.99
C PRO A 35 -0.52 -6.31 3.59
N GLU A 36 -1.36 -5.85 4.50
CA GLU A 36 -2.26 -4.72 4.27
C GLU A 36 -1.47 -3.42 4.43
N LEU A 37 -1.63 -2.50 3.47
CA LEU A 37 -1.07 -1.16 3.53
C LEU A 37 -2.13 -0.20 4.06
N LEU A 38 -1.84 0.51 5.15
CA LEU A 38 -2.70 1.56 5.70
C LEU A 38 -1.94 2.88 5.75
N ILE A 39 -2.63 3.97 5.41
CA ILE A 39 -2.12 5.34 5.51
C ILE A 39 -3.10 6.15 6.35
N ASP A 40 -2.62 6.69 7.47
CA ASP A 40 -3.44 7.32 8.52
C ASP A 40 -4.60 6.43 8.99
N GLY A 41 -4.33 5.14 9.11
CA GLY A 41 -5.34 4.12 9.47
C GLY A 41 -6.38 3.84 8.38
N LYS A 42 -6.26 4.42 7.18
CA LYS A 42 -7.10 4.08 6.02
C LYS A 42 -6.42 3.02 5.19
N GLU A 43 -7.12 1.93 4.91
CA GLU A 43 -6.65 0.89 3.99
C GLU A 43 -6.44 1.47 2.59
N VAL A 44 -5.28 1.16 2.02
CA VAL A 44 -4.92 1.54 0.65
C VAL A 44 -4.72 0.27 -0.15
N ALA A 45 -5.67 -0.01 -1.03
CA ALA A 45 -5.60 -1.18 -1.89
C ALA A 45 -4.45 -1.07 -2.88
N TYR A 46 -3.56 -2.05 -2.89
CA TYR A 46 -2.43 -2.14 -3.81
C TYR A 46 -2.44 -3.47 -4.56
N GLY A 47 -1.67 -3.52 -5.65
CA GLY A 47 -1.38 -4.72 -6.39
C GLY A 47 0.12 -4.91 -6.60
N GLN A 48 0.52 -6.10 -7.02
CA GLN A 48 1.89 -6.41 -7.38
C GLN A 48 1.95 -6.79 -8.86
N LEU A 49 2.89 -6.18 -9.58
CA LEU A 49 3.19 -6.41 -10.99
C LEU A 49 4.19 -7.57 -11.14
N PRO A 50 4.22 -8.21 -12.32
CA PRO A 50 5.31 -9.10 -12.68
C PRO A 50 6.65 -8.33 -12.60
N GLY A 51 7.62 -8.90 -11.89
CA GLY A 51 8.89 -8.23 -11.59
C GLY A 51 8.98 -7.65 -10.17
N GLY A 52 7.99 -7.91 -9.31
CA GLY A 52 8.05 -7.61 -7.88
C GLY A 52 7.66 -6.18 -7.50
N LYS A 53 7.35 -5.33 -8.49
CA LYS A 53 6.91 -3.95 -8.25
C LYS A 53 5.49 -3.90 -7.72
N TYR A 54 5.22 -2.97 -6.83
CA TYR A 54 3.91 -2.66 -6.28
C TYR A 54 3.33 -1.41 -6.94
N TYR A 55 2.02 -1.35 -7.02
CA TYR A 55 1.26 -0.18 -7.49
C TYR A 55 0.02 -0.02 -6.61
N LEU A 56 -0.45 1.21 -6.42
CA LEU A 56 -1.69 1.46 -5.69
C LEU A 56 -2.85 1.48 -6.69
N LYS A 57 -3.97 0.85 -6.36
CA LYS A 57 -5.14 0.84 -7.27
C LYS A 57 -5.70 2.24 -7.49
N ASP A 58 -5.69 3.08 -6.45
CA ASP A 58 -6.14 4.48 -6.49
C ASP A 58 -5.08 5.44 -7.04
N TYR A 59 -3.81 5.01 -7.12
CA TYR A 59 -2.69 5.81 -7.58
C TYR A 59 -1.86 5.01 -8.60
N ALA A 60 -2.44 4.86 -9.79
CA ALA A 60 -1.89 4.09 -10.91
C ALA A 60 -0.82 4.85 -11.73
N TYR A 61 -0.38 6.03 -11.26
CA TYR A 61 0.63 6.83 -11.93
C TYR A 61 2.06 6.41 -11.61
N ASP A 62 2.26 5.67 -10.51
CA ASP A 62 3.58 5.27 -10.03
C ASP A 62 3.57 3.79 -9.57
N TRP A 63 4.73 3.16 -9.66
CA TRP A 63 4.95 1.80 -9.19
C TRP A 63 6.39 1.66 -8.70
N LYS A 64 6.57 1.04 -7.53
CA LYS A 64 7.89 0.90 -6.87
C LYS A 64 8.11 -0.53 -6.41
N ASP A 65 9.37 -0.94 -6.33
CA ASP A 65 9.74 -2.25 -5.78
C ASP A 65 9.50 -2.36 -4.26
N ASP A 66 9.32 -1.23 -3.56
CA ASP A 66 9.02 -1.18 -2.14
C ASP A 66 7.66 -0.51 -1.86
N LEU A 67 6.84 -1.13 -1.00
CA LEU A 67 5.51 -0.63 -0.62
C LEU A 67 5.55 0.67 0.18
N VAL A 68 6.58 0.86 1.01
CA VAL A 68 6.74 2.08 1.81
C VAL A 68 7.11 3.24 0.89
N ASP A 69 8.08 3.06 -0.01
CA ASP A 69 8.47 4.10 -0.98
C ASP A 69 7.32 4.51 -1.91
N LEU A 70 6.47 3.55 -2.28
CA LEU A 70 5.23 3.81 -3.02
C LEU A 70 4.22 4.63 -2.19
N ALA A 71 4.04 4.29 -0.91
CA ALA A 71 3.17 5.01 0.01
C ALA A 71 3.66 6.43 0.26
N GLU A 72 4.98 6.64 0.44
CA GLU A 72 5.61 7.95 0.54
C GLU A 72 5.36 8.79 -0.72
N SER A 73 5.51 8.20 -1.91
CA SER A 73 5.24 8.87 -3.19
C SER A 73 3.77 9.28 -3.33
N TYR A 74 2.84 8.43 -2.89
CA TYR A 74 1.41 8.74 -2.86
C TYR A 74 1.07 9.87 -1.87
N ILE A 75 1.72 9.89 -0.71
CA ILE A 75 1.60 11.00 0.26
C ILE A 75 2.14 12.30 -0.34
N ASP A 76 3.31 12.26 -0.99
CA ASP A 76 3.87 13.43 -1.67
C ASP A 76 2.90 13.95 -2.73
N ASP A 77 2.28 13.05 -3.52
CA ASP A 77 1.31 13.45 -4.53
C ASP A 77 0.05 14.11 -3.95
N GLN A 78 -0.51 13.57 -2.86
CA GLN A 78 -1.62 14.21 -2.16
C GLN A 78 -1.26 15.56 -1.53
N LEU A 79 -0.01 15.72 -1.10
CA LEU A 79 0.49 16.96 -0.50
C LEU A 79 0.89 18.00 -1.55
N LYS A 80 1.09 17.61 -2.81
CA LYS A 80 1.27 18.58 -3.88
C LYS A 80 0.00 19.43 -3.91
N PRO A 81 0.12 20.77 -3.85
CA PRO A 81 -1.01 21.61 -4.15
C PRO A 81 -1.44 21.22 -5.56
N SER A 82 -2.63 20.64 -5.69
CA SER A 82 -3.26 20.46 -6.99
C SER A 82 -3.03 21.76 -7.74
N ARG A 83 -2.31 21.72 -8.86
CA ARG A 83 -2.31 22.82 -9.81
C ARG A 83 -3.71 22.86 -10.45
N ALA A 84 -4.75 23.07 -9.66
CA ALA A 84 -5.97 23.72 -10.07
C ALA A 84 -5.64 25.22 -10.21
N GLY A 85 -4.70 25.50 -11.11
CA GLY A 85 -4.44 26.84 -11.61
C GLY A 85 -5.49 27.13 -12.68
N LYS A 86 -6.59 27.71 -12.22
CA LYS A 86 -7.31 28.86 -12.80
C LYS A 86 -7.82 28.79 -14.25
#